data_AF-A0A2V9DU48-F1
#
_entry.id   AF-A0A2V9DU48-F1
#
_cell.length_a   1.000
_cell.length_b   1.000
_cell.length_c   1.000
_cell.angle_alpha   90.00
_cell.angle_beta   90.00
_cell.angle_gamma   90.00
#
_symmetry.space_group_name_H-M   'P 1'
#
loop_
_entity.id
_entity.type
_entity.pdbx_description
1 polymer ?
#
loop_
_entity_poly.entity_id
_entity_poly.type
_entity_poly.pdbx_seq_one_letter_code
_entity_poly.pdbx_strand_id
1 'polypeptide(L)'
;MTRSRVTLLAFILFAAFASFGCGAKYGMNSASPNGVAAVAVPITMTDTPPTGVTILSFQVSVTSAILNPGNVNLLAGKGTVRIEVRELETESAFLTTASIPPGMYTSLNLTFANPELTFQNNTAAPLAGCAVGAVCEIDPTGTLTSMVNFAPPGITVSSNSPMGIQIDVNPNNVLTAALGVNFGLGVTAQTLAMKPAGELEDLEDLSGTVQNLNTTTSQFTLHTMKGDFTILIDRNTEFELEPCGANNLSCLINGEIVNVDVRVMSAGAFVAKKIEIEDEVEDDELGGMVFKIDDATHFEMVVLDELRTVNNVNIGNAVVVTLNNPQFQIQAENFSVPSALQSSFQGATNTSQLLPGQTVQIRLTAPVNPGPPLMVTADRVRLRMTQFTANVKTGSIVPPNFTVDTLPALFTGAGITNILVQTSSQTDFDGIAGLSGLSDGNIVSLRGLLFRNGANPPELIAKKVRRRDDRDD
;
A
#
# COMPACT_ATOMS: atom_id res chain seq x y z
N MET A 1 -53.89 -36.06 -21.01
CA MET A 1 -53.89 -37.52 -21.15
C MET A 1 -54.22 -37.88 -22.59
N THR A 2 -53.71 -39.03 -23.04
CA THR A 2 -53.76 -39.65 -24.39
C THR A 2 -52.78 -39.10 -25.45
N ARG A 3 -51.72 -39.91 -25.64
CA ARG A 3 -50.73 -39.90 -26.71
C ARG A 3 -51.29 -40.55 -27.98
N SER A 4 -50.51 -40.40 -29.06
CA SER A 4 -50.31 -41.33 -30.19
C SER A 4 -51.07 -40.90 -31.47
N ARG A 5 -50.50 -40.86 -32.68
CA ARG A 5 -49.44 -41.64 -33.34
C ARG A 5 -48.75 -40.78 -34.41
N VAL A 6 -47.41 -40.74 -34.48
CA VAL A 6 -46.56 -41.44 -35.47
C VAL A 6 -47.01 -41.28 -36.93
N THR A 7 -46.27 -40.47 -37.71
CA THR A 7 -46.07 -40.72 -39.16
C THR A 7 -44.70 -40.18 -39.57
N LEU A 8 -43.99 -41.01 -40.33
CA LEU A 8 -42.59 -40.95 -40.72
C LEU A 8 -42.45 -40.31 -42.12
N LEU A 9 -41.40 -39.50 -42.29
CA LEU A 9 -40.64 -39.08 -43.49
C LEU A 9 -41.22 -39.34 -44.91
N ALA A 10 -41.09 -38.35 -45.82
CA ALA A 10 -39.96 -38.30 -46.78
C ALA A 10 -40.05 -37.17 -47.85
N PHE A 11 -38.86 -36.79 -48.37
CA PHE A 11 -38.51 -36.02 -49.61
C PHE A 11 -38.86 -34.51 -49.66
N ILE A 12 -37.94 -33.54 -49.59
CA ILE A 12 -36.67 -33.20 -50.29
C ILE A 12 -36.81 -32.76 -51.77
N LEU A 13 -36.48 -31.47 -51.97
CA LEU A 13 -36.00 -30.75 -53.17
C LEU A 13 -36.97 -30.45 -54.32
N PHE A 14 -37.28 -29.16 -54.56
CA PHE A 14 -36.72 -28.36 -55.68
C PHE A 14 -37.34 -26.95 -55.72
N ALA A 15 -36.51 -25.97 -56.14
CA ALA A 15 -36.82 -24.78 -56.95
C ALA A 15 -36.32 -23.46 -56.35
N ALA A 16 -35.31 -22.92 -57.04
CA ALA A 16 -34.77 -21.58 -56.88
C ALA A 16 -35.25 -20.67 -58.04
N PHE A 17 -35.03 -19.37 -57.82
CA PHE A 17 -34.96 -18.25 -58.78
C PHE A 17 -36.20 -17.36 -59.07
N ALA A 18 -36.15 -16.20 -58.40
CA ALA A 18 -36.13 -14.83 -58.94
C ALA A 18 -37.44 -14.08 -59.27
N SER A 19 -37.60 -12.95 -58.59
CA SER A 19 -37.99 -11.69 -59.24
C SER A 19 -37.46 -10.46 -58.46
N PHE A 20 -36.99 -9.50 -59.25
CA PHE A 20 -36.43 -8.20 -58.88
C PHE A 20 -37.49 -7.25 -58.29
N GLY A 21 -37.06 -6.39 -57.35
CA GLY A 21 -37.80 -5.21 -56.91
C GLY A 21 -36.82 -4.14 -56.43
N CYS A 22 -36.50 -3.19 -57.31
CA CYS A 22 -35.66 -2.04 -57.06
C CYS A 22 -36.49 -0.93 -56.41
N GLY A 23 -36.01 -0.34 -55.31
CA GLY A 23 -36.65 0.77 -54.61
C GLY A 23 -35.66 1.46 -53.68
N ALA A 24 -34.86 2.35 -54.24
CA ALA A 24 -33.87 3.14 -53.52
C ALA A 24 -34.54 4.15 -52.56
N LYS A 25 -34.18 4.07 -51.27
CA LYS A 25 -34.06 5.25 -50.41
C LYS A 25 -32.66 5.25 -49.82
N TYR A 26 -31.90 6.27 -50.18
CA TYR A 26 -30.58 6.58 -49.64
C TYR A 26 -30.71 6.83 -48.12
N GLY A 27 -30.39 5.81 -47.33
CA GLY A 27 -29.88 5.97 -45.98
C GLY A 27 -28.45 5.45 -46.00
N MET A 28 -27.48 6.35 -45.96
CA MET A 28 -26.09 5.98 -45.71
C MET A 28 -26.02 5.43 -44.28
N ASN A 29 -26.25 4.12 -44.12
CA ASN A 29 -25.67 3.39 -43.02
C ASN A 29 -24.19 3.25 -43.34
N SER A 30 -23.41 4.28 -43.02
CA SER A 30 -22.02 4.09 -42.65
C SER A 30 -22.01 3.01 -41.58
N ALA A 31 -21.57 1.81 -41.96
CA ALA A 31 -21.18 0.79 -41.01
C ALA A 31 -20.25 1.49 -40.01
N SER A 32 -20.65 1.51 -38.74
CA SER A 32 -19.75 1.90 -37.66
C SER A 32 -18.47 1.07 -37.82
N PRO A 33 -17.28 1.69 -37.88
CA PRO A 33 -16.07 0.90 -37.77
C PRO A 33 -16.15 0.17 -36.43
N ASN A 34 -15.71 -1.09 -36.43
CA ASN A 34 -15.58 -1.93 -35.24
C ASN A 34 -15.13 -1.06 -34.05
N GLY A 35 -16.01 -0.88 -33.06
CA GLY A 35 -15.66 -0.14 -31.85
C GLY A 35 -14.47 -0.84 -31.22
N VAL A 36 -13.30 -0.20 -31.25
CA VAL A 36 -12.12 -0.77 -30.63
C VAL A 36 -12.38 -0.80 -29.13
N ALA A 37 -12.34 -1.98 -28.53
CA ALA A 37 -12.65 -2.15 -27.11
C ALA A 37 -11.67 -1.33 -26.25
N ALA A 38 -12.21 -0.66 -25.24
CA ALA A 38 -11.40 0.02 -24.23
C ALA A 38 -10.53 -0.98 -23.45
N VAL A 39 -9.37 -0.54 -23.01
CA VAL A 39 -8.35 -1.35 -22.34
C VAL A 39 -8.40 -1.08 -20.84
N ALA A 40 -8.41 -2.14 -20.03
CA ALA A 40 -8.33 -2.03 -18.58
C ALA A 40 -6.89 -1.73 -18.15
N VAL A 41 -6.69 -0.57 -17.54
CA VAL A 41 -5.37 -0.04 -17.14
C VAL A 41 -5.40 0.20 -15.62
N PRO A 42 -4.64 -0.58 -14.82
CA PRO A 42 -4.49 -0.29 -13.41
C PRO A 42 -3.65 0.97 -13.21
N ILE A 43 -4.06 1.75 -12.22
CA ILE A 43 -3.41 2.99 -11.81
C ILE A 43 -2.91 2.80 -10.38
N THR A 44 -1.61 3.00 -10.17
CA THR A 44 -0.97 2.89 -8.85
C THR A 44 -0.27 4.19 -8.47
N MET A 45 0.06 4.35 -7.18
CA MET A 45 0.76 5.51 -6.65
C MET A 45 1.97 5.09 -5.80
N THR A 46 3.10 5.76 -5.96
CA THR A 46 4.34 5.62 -5.16
C THR A 46 4.81 6.96 -4.61
N ASP A 47 5.87 6.93 -3.78
CA ASP A 47 6.49 8.11 -3.18
C ASP A 47 8.03 8.12 -3.29
N THR A 48 8.62 9.33 -3.37
CA THR A 48 10.00 9.71 -3.01
C THR A 48 10.09 10.46 -1.64
N PRO A 49 10.51 9.78 -0.55
CA PRO A 49 10.43 10.28 0.84
C PRO A 49 11.25 11.55 1.13
N PRO A 50 10.86 12.35 2.15
CA PRO A 50 11.53 13.60 2.44
C PRO A 50 12.91 13.47 3.08
N THR A 51 13.85 14.35 2.72
CA THR A 51 15.13 14.54 3.42
C THR A 51 14.96 15.59 4.53
N GLY A 52 15.41 15.28 5.75
CA GLY A 52 15.53 16.25 6.84
C GLY A 52 14.25 16.60 7.62
N VAL A 53 13.08 16.04 7.28
CA VAL A 53 11.84 16.14 8.07
C VAL A 53 11.31 14.75 8.41
N THR A 54 10.95 14.53 9.67
CA THR A 54 10.26 13.30 10.09
C THR A 54 8.76 13.49 9.95
N ILE A 55 8.22 13.05 8.81
CA ILE A 55 6.78 12.83 8.63
C ILE A 55 6.43 11.52 9.30
N LEU A 56 5.39 11.55 10.14
CA LEU A 56 4.86 10.36 10.81
C LEU A 56 3.64 9.81 10.07
N SER A 57 2.75 10.67 9.59
CA SER A 57 1.62 10.33 8.69
C SER A 57 1.35 11.50 7.75
N PHE A 58 0.99 11.21 6.51
CA PHE A 58 0.53 12.19 5.53
C PHE A 58 -0.58 11.60 4.67
N GLN A 59 -1.83 11.94 4.98
CA GLN A 59 -2.99 11.49 4.23
C GLN A 59 -3.44 12.54 3.23
N VAL A 60 -3.87 12.08 2.05
CA VAL A 60 -4.49 12.93 1.04
C VAL A 60 -5.54 12.16 0.24
N SER A 61 -6.59 12.85 -0.20
CA SER A 61 -7.62 12.28 -1.05
C SER A 61 -7.41 12.64 -2.51
N VAL A 62 -7.29 11.65 -3.40
CA VAL A 62 -7.36 11.85 -4.85
C VAL A 62 -8.82 11.86 -5.28
N THR A 63 -9.30 13.01 -5.74
CA THR A 63 -10.71 13.24 -6.09
C THR A 63 -10.95 13.25 -7.60
N SER A 64 -9.91 13.49 -8.40
CA SER A 64 -9.99 13.46 -9.86
C SER A 64 -8.67 13.04 -10.50
N ALA A 65 -8.75 12.27 -11.58
CA ALA A 65 -7.63 11.92 -12.45
C ALA A 65 -8.11 11.86 -13.91
N ILE A 66 -7.64 12.78 -14.76
CA ILE A 66 -8.14 12.96 -16.13
C ILE A 66 -7.00 12.88 -17.13
N LEU A 67 -7.03 11.89 -18.02
CA LEU A 67 -6.11 11.79 -19.15
C LEU A 67 -6.53 12.67 -20.32
N ASN A 68 -5.54 13.27 -20.98
CA ASN A 68 -5.71 14.15 -22.12
C ASN A 68 -4.84 13.74 -23.31
N PRO A 69 -5.31 13.92 -24.55
CA PRO A 69 -6.62 14.45 -24.93
C PRO A 69 -7.78 13.45 -24.66
N GLY A 70 -9.02 13.94 -24.71
CA GLY A 70 -10.22 13.11 -24.61
C GLY A 70 -10.92 13.11 -23.25
N ASN A 71 -10.37 13.80 -22.24
CA ASN A 71 -10.96 13.95 -20.90
C ASN A 71 -11.37 12.60 -20.27
N VAL A 72 -10.50 11.59 -20.38
CA VAL A 72 -10.79 10.25 -19.85
C VAL A 72 -10.62 10.26 -18.34
N ASN A 73 -11.72 10.12 -17.60
CA ASN A 73 -11.71 10.05 -16.14
C ASN A 73 -11.29 8.65 -15.68
N LEU A 74 -10.12 8.56 -15.04
CA LEU A 74 -9.57 7.30 -14.56
C LEU A 74 -10.29 6.77 -13.32
N LEU A 75 -10.80 7.65 -12.46
CA LEU A 75 -11.51 7.29 -11.22
C LEU A 75 -13.01 7.08 -11.43
N ALA A 76 -13.47 7.00 -12.69
CA ALA A 76 -14.88 6.82 -13.02
C ALA A 76 -15.45 5.57 -12.32
N GLY A 77 -16.51 5.74 -11.53
CA GLY A 77 -17.17 4.65 -10.80
C GLY A 77 -16.53 4.25 -9.47
N LYS A 78 -15.28 4.67 -9.18
CA LYS A 78 -14.64 4.44 -7.88
C LYS A 78 -14.85 5.61 -6.90
N GLY A 79 -14.88 6.84 -7.41
CA GLY A 79 -15.00 8.04 -6.58
C GLY A 79 -13.67 8.47 -5.97
N THR A 80 -13.72 9.13 -4.81
CA THR A 80 -12.54 9.61 -4.09
C THR A 80 -11.74 8.46 -3.50
N VAL A 81 -10.42 8.50 -3.63
CA VAL A 81 -9.50 7.51 -3.05
C VAL A 81 -8.58 8.20 -2.05
N ARG A 82 -8.61 7.77 -0.79
CA ARG A 82 -7.72 8.28 0.27
C ARG A 82 -6.44 7.46 0.33
N ILE A 83 -5.30 8.15 0.39
CA ILE A 83 -3.95 7.59 0.34
C ILE A 83 -3.17 8.07 1.56
N GLU A 84 -2.49 7.15 2.24
CA GLU A 84 -1.45 7.46 3.22
C GLU A 84 -0.11 7.47 2.47
N VAL A 85 0.41 8.66 2.22
CA VAL A 85 1.61 8.88 1.40
C VAL A 85 2.84 8.30 2.10
N ARG A 86 2.89 8.27 3.44
CA ARG A 86 4.02 7.73 4.18
C ARG A 86 4.26 6.25 3.91
N GLU A 87 3.20 5.44 3.74
CA GLU A 87 3.29 4.00 3.43
C GLU A 87 3.96 3.76 2.07
N LEU A 88 3.80 4.69 1.12
CA LEU A 88 4.36 4.59 -0.23
C LEU A 88 5.89 4.66 -0.27
N GLU A 89 6.55 4.90 0.88
CA GLU A 89 7.99 4.82 1.02
C GLU A 89 8.53 3.40 0.74
N THR A 90 7.77 2.35 1.02
CA THR A 90 8.17 0.99 0.63
C THR A 90 7.09 0.22 -0.11
N GLU A 91 5.91 0.81 -0.23
CA GLU A 91 4.72 0.21 -0.83
C GLU A 91 4.22 1.02 -2.04
N SER A 92 3.16 0.50 -2.66
CA SER A 92 2.41 1.15 -3.72
C SER A 92 0.93 1.14 -3.35
N ALA A 93 0.20 2.21 -3.62
CA ALA A 93 -1.25 2.22 -3.45
C ALA A 93 -1.97 1.98 -4.78
N PHE A 94 -3.08 1.23 -4.73
CA PHE A 94 -3.95 1.03 -5.88
C PHE A 94 -5.07 2.07 -5.96
N LEU A 95 -5.06 2.87 -7.03
CA LEU A 95 -6.08 3.89 -7.24
C LEU A 95 -7.29 3.34 -7.94
N THR A 96 -7.18 2.60 -9.05
CA THR A 96 -8.33 2.12 -9.84
C THR A 96 -7.87 1.24 -10.99
N THR A 97 -8.80 0.48 -11.59
CA THR A 97 -8.63 -0.08 -12.93
C THR A 97 -9.53 0.69 -13.88
N ALA A 98 -8.94 1.58 -14.67
CA ALA A 98 -9.67 2.45 -15.59
C ALA A 98 -9.89 1.75 -16.94
N SER A 99 -11.06 1.93 -17.55
CA SER A 99 -11.33 1.51 -18.92
C SER A 99 -10.98 2.65 -19.89
N ILE A 100 -9.83 2.54 -20.55
CA ILE A 100 -9.25 3.62 -21.36
C ILE A 100 -9.38 3.29 -22.85
N PRO A 101 -10.01 4.15 -23.66
CA PRO A 101 -10.05 3.98 -25.11
C PRO A 101 -8.63 3.95 -25.72
N PRO A 102 -8.39 3.16 -26.77
CA PRO A 102 -7.12 3.23 -27.49
C PRO A 102 -6.87 4.62 -28.08
N GLY A 103 -5.66 5.14 -27.89
CA GLY A 103 -5.30 6.50 -28.25
C GLY A 103 -3.92 6.91 -27.74
N MET A 104 -3.49 8.10 -28.14
CA MET A 104 -2.26 8.72 -27.62
C MET A 104 -2.64 9.81 -26.63
N TYR A 105 -2.04 9.74 -25.43
CA TYR A 105 -2.28 10.67 -24.32
C TYR A 105 -1.00 11.40 -23.95
N THR A 106 -1.09 12.71 -23.78
CA THR A 106 0.07 13.60 -23.57
C THR A 106 0.13 14.17 -22.16
N SER A 107 -0.99 14.19 -21.43
CA SER A 107 -0.98 14.65 -20.03
C SER A 107 -2.02 13.97 -19.16
N LEU A 108 -1.81 14.08 -17.85
CA LEU A 108 -2.67 13.62 -16.78
C LEU A 108 -2.90 14.77 -15.79
N ASN A 109 -4.17 15.16 -15.60
CA ASN A 109 -4.55 16.13 -14.59
C ASN A 109 -5.03 15.41 -13.32
N LEU A 110 -4.49 15.78 -12.17
CA LEU A 110 -4.83 15.22 -10.86
C LEU A 110 -5.40 16.31 -9.95
N THR A 111 -6.43 15.98 -9.19
CA THR A 111 -6.98 16.85 -8.14
C THR A 111 -6.96 16.12 -6.81
N PHE A 112 -6.39 16.79 -5.82
CA PHE A 112 -6.25 16.34 -4.44
C PHE A 112 -7.21 17.12 -3.53
N ALA A 113 -7.48 16.57 -2.35
CA ALA A 113 -8.30 17.22 -1.32
C ALA A 113 -7.90 16.72 0.07
N ASN A 114 -8.23 17.52 1.08
CA ASN A 114 -8.12 17.17 2.51
C ASN A 114 -6.75 16.57 2.87
N PRO A 115 -5.63 17.29 2.62
CA PRO A 115 -4.35 16.86 3.15
C PRO A 115 -4.36 16.94 4.68
N GLU A 116 -3.89 15.90 5.34
CA GLU A 116 -3.74 15.81 6.80
C GLU A 116 -2.31 15.34 7.07
N LEU A 117 -1.55 16.08 7.89
CA LEU A 117 -0.13 15.81 8.14
C LEU A 117 0.15 15.73 9.64
N THR A 118 0.73 14.61 10.07
CA THR A 118 1.30 14.45 11.39
C THR A 118 2.81 14.37 11.30
N PHE A 119 3.50 15.26 12.02
CA PHE A 119 4.96 15.39 11.97
C PHE A 119 5.54 15.63 13.35
N GLN A 120 6.82 15.32 13.51
CA GLN A 120 7.60 15.75 14.66
C GLN A 120 8.40 17.01 14.31
N ASN A 121 8.22 18.09 15.07
CA ASN A 121 9.01 19.30 14.86
C ASN A 121 10.43 19.14 15.41
N ASN A 122 11.34 18.68 14.57
CA ASN A 122 12.75 18.53 14.91
C ASN A 122 13.60 19.75 14.52
N THR A 123 12.99 20.90 14.24
CA THR A 123 13.70 22.15 13.94
C THR A 123 14.10 22.90 15.21
N ALA A 124 14.93 23.94 15.08
CA ALA A 124 15.36 24.76 16.22
C ALA A 124 14.31 25.79 16.70
N ALA A 125 13.14 25.87 16.05
CA ALA A 125 12.09 26.84 16.36
C ALA A 125 10.69 26.23 16.21
N PRO A 126 9.63 26.84 16.74
CA PRO A 126 8.27 26.39 16.46
C PRO A 126 7.97 26.41 14.95
N LEU A 127 7.34 25.35 14.44
CA LEU A 127 7.00 25.17 13.03
C LEU A 127 5.51 24.87 12.92
N ALA A 128 4.77 25.65 12.12
CA ALA A 128 3.32 25.52 11.97
C ALA A 128 2.55 25.48 13.32
N GLY A 129 3.02 26.23 14.34
CA GLY A 129 2.45 26.22 15.69
C GLY A 129 2.88 25.03 16.56
N CYS A 130 3.63 24.08 16.01
CA CYS A 130 4.19 22.95 16.73
C CYS A 130 5.46 23.33 17.50
N ALA A 131 5.51 23.03 18.80
CA ALA A 131 6.71 23.27 19.62
C ALA A 131 7.88 22.35 19.21
N VAL A 132 9.11 22.78 19.46
CA VAL A 132 10.31 21.97 19.20
C VAL A 132 10.24 20.65 19.98
N GLY A 133 10.48 19.53 19.30
CA GLY A 133 10.43 18.16 19.82
C GLY A 133 9.02 17.56 19.93
N ALA A 134 7.96 18.36 19.74
CA ALA A 134 6.58 17.88 19.82
C ALA A 134 6.14 17.20 18.51
N VAL A 135 5.15 16.31 18.64
CA VAL A 135 4.38 15.77 17.53
C VAL A 135 3.11 16.57 17.38
N CYS A 136 2.80 17.01 16.16
CA CYS A 136 1.62 17.80 15.88
C CYS A 136 0.93 17.34 14.60
N GLU A 137 -0.39 17.48 14.60
CA GLU A 137 -1.27 17.28 13.46
C GLU A 137 -1.68 18.64 12.90
N ILE A 138 -1.64 18.78 11.58
CA ILE A 138 -2.09 19.96 10.87
C ILE A 138 -2.87 19.55 9.61
N ASP A 139 -3.68 20.48 9.11
CA ASP A 139 -4.30 20.39 7.78
C ASP A 139 -3.56 21.36 6.83
N PRO A 140 -2.56 20.90 6.07
CA PRO A 140 -1.84 21.78 5.16
C PRO A 140 -2.76 22.46 4.16
N THR A 141 -2.45 23.70 3.81
CA THR A 141 -3.16 24.41 2.74
C THR A 141 -2.22 24.71 1.58
N GLY A 142 -2.79 24.92 0.39
CA GLY A 142 -2.04 25.33 -0.79
C GLY A 142 -2.63 24.78 -2.10
N THR A 143 -1.76 24.51 -3.07
CA THR A 143 -2.16 24.06 -4.41
C THR A 143 -2.45 22.56 -4.41
N LEU A 144 -3.70 22.20 -4.73
CA LEU A 144 -4.18 20.80 -4.71
C LEU A 144 -4.41 20.21 -6.10
N THR A 145 -3.84 20.81 -7.14
CA THR A 145 -3.97 20.33 -8.52
C THR A 145 -2.61 20.11 -9.13
N SER A 146 -2.48 19.05 -9.92
CA SER A 146 -1.28 18.75 -10.70
C SER A 146 -1.61 18.54 -12.16
N MET A 147 -0.73 18.99 -13.05
CA MET A 147 -0.75 18.65 -14.48
C MET A 147 0.58 17.99 -14.82
N VAL A 148 0.54 16.68 -15.01
CA VAL A 148 1.71 15.90 -15.42
C VAL A 148 1.72 15.80 -16.94
N ASN A 149 2.83 16.19 -17.55
CA ASN A 149 3.06 15.99 -18.98
C ASN A 149 3.91 14.74 -19.19
N PHE A 150 3.44 13.81 -20.02
CA PHE A 150 4.23 12.64 -20.39
C PHE A 150 5.38 13.04 -21.33
N ALA A 151 6.50 12.33 -21.25
CA ALA A 151 7.62 12.54 -22.16
C ALA A 151 7.18 12.39 -23.64
N PRO A 152 7.67 13.22 -24.58
CA PRO A 152 7.27 13.14 -25.98
C PRO A 152 7.51 11.75 -26.59
N PRO A 153 6.58 11.20 -27.40
CA PRO A 153 5.35 11.84 -27.92
C PRO A 153 4.12 11.74 -26.98
N GLY A 154 4.27 11.20 -25.77
CA GLY A 154 3.19 10.83 -24.87
C GLY A 154 3.08 9.31 -24.71
N ILE A 155 2.05 8.84 -24.02
CA ILE A 155 1.77 7.41 -23.84
C ILE A 155 0.77 6.93 -24.89
N THR A 156 0.99 5.74 -25.45
CA THR A 156 0.06 5.13 -26.42
C THR A 156 -0.66 3.96 -25.78
N VAL A 157 -1.98 4.09 -25.61
CA VAL A 157 -2.86 3.00 -25.22
C VAL A 157 -3.28 2.29 -26.49
N SER A 158 -2.94 1.00 -26.63
CA SER A 158 -3.31 0.21 -27.80
C SER A 158 -4.14 -1.00 -27.40
N SER A 159 -5.08 -1.38 -28.26
CA SER A 159 -5.91 -2.57 -28.04
C SER A 159 -5.03 -3.80 -27.88
N ASN A 160 -5.28 -4.59 -26.83
CA ASN A 160 -4.55 -5.82 -26.51
C ASN A 160 -3.07 -5.62 -26.10
N SER A 161 -2.61 -4.38 -25.89
CA SER A 161 -1.34 -4.13 -25.23
C SER A 161 -1.61 -3.81 -23.76
N PRO A 162 -1.39 -4.76 -22.84
CA PRO A 162 -1.48 -4.48 -21.42
C PRO A 162 -0.50 -3.36 -21.00
N MET A 163 -0.97 -2.47 -20.14
CA MET A 163 -0.17 -1.40 -19.53
C MET A 163 -0.77 -0.98 -18.20
N GLY A 164 0.05 -0.39 -17.33
CA GLY A 164 -0.39 0.34 -16.13
C GLY A 164 0.12 1.78 -16.16
N ILE A 165 -0.41 2.64 -15.31
CA ILE A 165 0.12 3.98 -15.06
C ILE A 165 0.48 4.06 -13.58
N GLN A 166 1.72 4.47 -13.29
CA GLN A 166 2.18 4.75 -11.94
C GLN A 166 2.30 6.26 -11.78
N ILE A 167 1.68 6.80 -10.74
CA ILE A 167 1.82 8.19 -10.32
C ILE A 167 2.85 8.20 -9.18
N ASP A 168 3.81 9.09 -9.22
CA ASP A 168 4.73 9.31 -8.11
C ASP A 168 4.43 10.66 -7.47
N VAL A 169 4.30 10.67 -6.14
CA VAL A 169 4.14 11.89 -5.34
C VAL A 169 5.39 12.02 -4.49
N ASN A 170 6.11 13.13 -4.61
CA ASN A 170 7.35 13.39 -3.87
C ASN A 170 7.10 14.46 -2.79
N PRO A 171 6.89 14.09 -1.51
CA PRO A 171 6.74 14.97 -0.36
C PRO A 171 7.87 15.96 -0.18
N ASN A 172 9.12 15.70 -0.62
CA ASN A 172 10.14 16.76 -0.58
C ASN A 172 9.72 17.98 -1.39
N ASN A 173 9.09 17.75 -2.53
CA ASN A 173 8.74 18.78 -3.49
C ASN A 173 7.30 19.28 -3.28
N VAL A 174 6.42 18.42 -2.78
CA VAL A 174 5.04 18.77 -2.43
C VAL A 174 4.99 19.60 -1.16
N LEU A 175 5.79 19.28 -0.13
CA LEU A 175 5.78 20.02 1.13
C LEU A 175 6.71 21.23 1.06
N THR A 176 6.16 22.39 1.41
CA THR A 176 6.95 23.60 1.58
C THR A 176 7.69 23.59 2.92
N ALA A 177 8.71 24.45 3.06
CA ALA A 177 9.43 24.62 4.33
C ALA A 177 8.53 25.07 5.50
N ALA A 178 7.34 25.61 5.22
CA ALA A 178 6.33 25.98 6.21
C ALA A 178 5.23 24.91 6.41
N LEU A 179 5.42 23.72 5.84
CA LEU A 179 4.48 22.59 5.85
C LEU A 179 3.11 22.87 5.19
N GLY A 180 3.02 23.87 4.31
CA GLY A 180 1.96 23.94 3.30
C GLY A 180 2.22 22.94 2.15
N VAL A 181 1.21 22.66 1.33
CA VAL A 181 1.29 21.71 0.21
C VAL A 181 1.24 22.39 -1.16
N ASN A 182 1.96 21.85 -2.14
CA ASN A 182 1.87 22.25 -3.54
C ASN A 182 2.01 21.04 -4.46
N PHE A 183 0.90 20.36 -4.77
CA PHE A 183 0.88 19.23 -5.71
C PHE A 183 1.12 19.63 -7.18
N GLY A 184 1.19 20.92 -7.48
CA GLY A 184 1.69 21.40 -8.77
C GLY A 184 3.19 21.15 -8.94
N LEU A 185 3.89 20.83 -7.85
CA LEU A 185 5.29 20.43 -7.78
C LEU A 185 5.36 19.01 -7.21
N GLY A 186 6.34 18.21 -7.64
CA GLY A 186 6.59 16.90 -7.05
C GLY A 186 5.57 15.81 -7.39
N VAL A 187 4.76 15.96 -8.44
CA VAL A 187 3.93 14.86 -8.93
C VAL A 187 4.37 14.51 -10.35
N THR A 188 4.66 13.23 -10.58
CA THR A 188 5.00 12.70 -11.90
C THR A 188 4.14 11.48 -12.23
N ALA A 189 4.17 11.04 -13.48
CA ALA A 189 3.45 9.85 -13.91
C ALA A 189 4.17 9.19 -15.08
N GLN A 190 4.19 7.86 -15.06
CA GLN A 190 4.85 7.04 -16.06
C GLN A 190 4.05 5.78 -16.34
N THR A 191 4.36 5.11 -17.45
CA THR A 191 3.81 3.79 -17.73
C THR A 191 4.54 2.73 -16.91
N LEU A 192 3.80 1.80 -16.30
CA LEU A 192 4.38 0.61 -15.71
C LEU A 192 4.84 -0.35 -16.80
N ALA A 193 6.09 -0.79 -16.69
CA ALA A 193 6.58 -1.91 -17.46
C ALA A 193 6.00 -3.20 -16.87
N MET A 194 5.50 -4.09 -17.74
CA MET A 194 5.09 -5.42 -17.28
C MET A 194 6.30 -6.20 -16.78
N LYS A 195 6.16 -6.77 -15.60
CA LYS A 195 6.99 -7.85 -15.08
C LYS A 195 6.68 -9.16 -15.82
N PRO A 196 7.53 -10.19 -15.70
CA PRO A 196 7.24 -11.52 -16.23
C PRO A 196 5.85 -12.03 -15.79
N ALA A 197 5.25 -12.92 -16.60
CA ALA A 197 3.91 -13.48 -16.38
C ALA A 197 2.72 -12.49 -16.43
N GLY A 198 2.94 -11.24 -16.87
CA GLY A 198 1.86 -10.26 -17.09
C GLY A 198 1.45 -9.48 -15.83
N GLU A 199 2.27 -9.55 -14.80
CA GLU A 199 2.16 -8.72 -13.60
C GLU A 199 2.60 -7.28 -13.91
N LEU A 200 1.93 -6.30 -13.32
CA LEU A 200 2.27 -4.88 -13.44
C LEU A 200 2.84 -4.30 -12.15
N GLU A 201 2.29 -4.71 -11.00
CA GLU A 201 2.67 -4.18 -9.70
C GLU A 201 2.39 -5.22 -8.61
N ASP A 202 3.15 -5.15 -7.52
CA ASP A 202 2.83 -5.84 -6.27
C ASP A 202 2.15 -4.86 -5.29
N LEU A 203 1.06 -5.26 -4.66
CA LEU A 203 0.53 -4.57 -3.49
C LEU A 203 0.70 -5.52 -2.31
N GLU A 204 1.45 -5.05 -1.32
CA GLU A 204 1.73 -5.82 -0.11
C GLU A 204 0.80 -5.32 1.01
N ASP A 205 0.54 -6.19 1.98
CA ASP A 205 -0.14 -5.84 3.22
C ASP A 205 -1.57 -5.27 3.08
N LEU A 206 -2.32 -5.78 2.09
CA LEU A 206 -3.73 -5.45 1.97
C LEU A 206 -4.52 -6.23 3.03
N SER A 207 -4.85 -5.55 4.13
CA SER A 207 -5.62 -6.12 5.23
C SER A 207 -7.13 -5.84 5.10
N GLY A 208 -7.95 -6.83 5.46
CA GLY A 208 -9.40 -6.67 5.46
C GLY A 208 -10.17 -7.93 5.79
N THR A 209 -11.49 -7.86 5.69
CA THR A 209 -12.38 -8.97 6.02
C THR A 209 -12.72 -9.80 4.78
N VAL A 210 -12.63 -11.12 4.89
CA VAL A 210 -13.05 -12.06 3.84
C VAL A 210 -14.57 -12.03 3.66
N GLN A 211 -15.04 -11.83 2.44
CA GLN A 211 -16.44 -11.86 2.04
C GLN A 211 -16.60 -12.65 0.73
N ASN A 212 -17.83 -13.09 0.43
CA ASN A 212 -18.17 -13.77 -0.84
C ASN A 212 -17.22 -14.91 -1.24
N LEU A 213 -16.66 -15.63 -0.25
CA LEU A 213 -15.74 -16.73 -0.48
C LEU A 213 -16.36 -17.78 -1.42
N ASN A 214 -15.67 -18.06 -2.52
CA ASN A 214 -16.07 -19.01 -3.53
C ASN A 214 -14.93 -20.00 -3.81
N THR A 215 -15.02 -21.17 -3.21
CA THR A 215 -14.05 -22.26 -3.39
C THR A 215 -14.15 -22.92 -4.76
N THR A 216 -15.25 -22.74 -5.51
CA THR A 216 -15.40 -23.29 -6.86
C THR A 216 -14.64 -22.48 -7.90
N THR A 217 -14.64 -21.15 -7.78
CA THR A 217 -13.89 -20.26 -8.67
C THR A 217 -12.56 -19.79 -8.07
N SER A 218 -12.19 -20.28 -6.89
CA SER A 218 -10.95 -19.93 -6.17
C SER A 218 -10.79 -18.42 -6.00
N GLN A 219 -11.80 -17.76 -5.42
CA GLN A 219 -11.76 -16.33 -5.18
C GLN A 219 -12.52 -15.94 -3.91
N PHE A 220 -12.27 -14.73 -3.42
CA PHE A 220 -13.08 -14.06 -2.41
C PHE A 220 -13.05 -12.54 -2.63
N THR A 221 -13.93 -11.81 -1.96
CA THR A 221 -13.89 -10.35 -1.85
C THR A 221 -13.21 -9.99 -0.54
N LEU A 222 -12.13 -9.23 -0.60
CA LEU A 222 -11.52 -8.60 0.58
C LEU A 222 -12.15 -7.22 0.77
N HIS A 223 -12.88 -7.06 1.87
CA HIS A 223 -13.48 -5.78 2.26
C HIS A 223 -12.50 -4.99 3.11
N THR A 224 -12.14 -3.78 2.67
CA THR A 224 -11.18 -2.91 3.36
C THR A 224 -11.77 -1.52 3.56
N MET A 225 -11.15 -0.69 4.41
CA MET A 225 -11.49 0.73 4.52
C MET A 225 -11.22 1.52 3.23
N LYS A 226 -10.35 1.00 2.35
CA LYS A 226 -9.98 1.59 1.05
C LYS A 226 -10.91 1.10 -0.09
N GLY A 227 -11.84 0.19 0.19
CA GLY A 227 -12.81 -0.39 -0.76
C GLY A 227 -12.73 -1.92 -0.88
N ASP A 228 -13.52 -2.48 -1.78
CA ASP A 228 -13.59 -3.92 -2.02
C ASP A 228 -12.63 -4.38 -3.12
N PHE A 229 -11.92 -5.48 -2.86
CA PHE A 229 -11.00 -6.10 -3.80
C PHE A 229 -11.42 -7.54 -4.09
N THR A 230 -11.58 -7.91 -5.35
CA THR A 230 -11.79 -9.32 -5.71
C THR A 230 -10.44 -10.00 -5.84
N ILE A 231 -10.14 -10.90 -4.90
CA ILE A 231 -8.88 -11.64 -4.81
C ILE A 231 -9.05 -12.99 -5.49
N LEU A 232 -8.24 -13.23 -6.52
CA LEU A 232 -8.13 -14.52 -7.20
C LEU A 232 -6.99 -15.33 -6.55
N ILE A 233 -7.21 -16.62 -6.42
CA ILE A 233 -6.25 -17.56 -5.84
C ILE A 233 -5.82 -18.53 -6.92
N ASP A 234 -4.51 -18.75 -7.02
CA ASP A 234 -3.92 -19.70 -7.95
C ASP A 234 -3.03 -20.71 -7.22
N ARG A 235 -2.40 -21.62 -7.99
CA ARG A 235 -1.53 -22.67 -7.44
C ARG A 235 -0.22 -22.15 -6.82
N ASN A 236 0.12 -20.89 -7.04
CA ASN A 236 1.32 -20.24 -6.53
C ASN A 236 1.01 -19.35 -5.31
N THR A 237 -0.27 -19.23 -4.92
CA THR A 237 -0.64 -18.55 -3.68
C THR A 237 -0.11 -19.35 -2.49
N GLU A 238 0.70 -18.68 -1.69
CA GLU A 238 1.16 -19.14 -0.38
C GLU A 238 0.09 -18.88 0.69
N PHE A 239 0.00 -19.77 1.67
CA PHE A 239 -0.97 -19.70 2.74
C PHE A 239 -0.24 -19.76 4.08
N GLU A 240 -0.65 -18.91 5.01
CA GLU A 240 -0.24 -18.90 6.42
C GLU A 240 -1.51 -18.81 7.27
N LEU A 241 -2.28 -19.90 7.25
CA LEU A 241 -3.62 -19.96 7.85
C LEU A 241 -3.64 -20.79 9.14
N GLU A 242 -2.61 -20.68 9.96
CA GLU A 242 -2.59 -21.33 11.28
C GLU A 242 -3.73 -20.80 12.16
N PRO A 243 -4.42 -21.66 12.93
CA PRO A 243 -4.10 -23.06 13.25
C PRO A 243 -4.67 -24.11 12.26
N CYS A 244 -5.15 -23.71 11.08
CA CYS A 244 -5.72 -24.65 10.12
C CYS A 244 -4.64 -25.46 9.39
N GLY A 245 -4.40 -26.70 9.84
CA GLY A 245 -3.36 -27.57 9.28
C GLY A 245 -3.51 -27.99 7.81
N ALA A 246 -4.65 -27.73 7.16
CA ALA A 246 -4.78 -27.91 5.71
C ALA A 246 -4.10 -26.78 4.91
N ASN A 247 -3.93 -25.61 5.55
CA ASN A 247 -3.23 -24.43 5.08
C ASN A 247 -3.49 -24.09 3.60
N ASN A 248 -4.77 -23.95 3.25
CA ASN A 248 -5.22 -23.62 1.89
C ASN A 248 -6.59 -22.93 1.93
N LEU A 249 -7.14 -22.60 0.76
CA LEU A 249 -8.43 -21.89 0.64
C LEU A 249 -9.60 -22.48 1.45
N SER A 250 -9.63 -23.79 1.72
CA SER A 250 -10.68 -24.39 2.55
C SER A 250 -10.65 -23.95 4.02
N CYS A 251 -9.54 -23.35 4.47
CA CYS A 251 -9.36 -22.83 5.81
C CYS A 251 -9.97 -21.44 5.98
N LEU A 252 -10.09 -20.66 4.89
CA LEU A 252 -10.67 -19.33 4.96
C LEU A 252 -12.17 -19.41 5.21
N ILE A 253 -12.68 -18.49 6.01
CA ILE A 253 -14.13 -18.32 6.25
C ILE A 253 -14.55 -16.87 6.03
N ASN A 254 -15.81 -16.66 5.63
CA ASN A 254 -16.35 -15.31 5.56
C ASN A 254 -16.40 -14.69 6.97
N GLY A 255 -15.99 -13.42 7.09
CA GLY A 255 -15.89 -12.69 8.36
C GLY A 255 -14.51 -12.73 9.00
N GLU A 256 -13.59 -13.54 8.50
CA GLU A 256 -12.21 -13.60 9.00
C GLU A 256 -11.39 -12.39 8.52
N ILE A 257 -10.46 -11.91 9.37
CA ILE A 257 -9.53 -10.84 9.02
C ILE A 257 -8.25 -11.47 8.49
N VAL A 258 -7.92 -11.11 7.25
CA VAL A 258 -6.72 -11.60 6.59
C VAL A 258 -5.89 -10.44 6.05
N ASN A 259 -4.59 -10.69 5.95
CA ASN A 259 -3.65 -9.89 5.20
C ASN A 259 -3.29 -10.61 3.91
N VAL A 260 -3.32 -9.88 2.80
CA VAL A 260 -3.11 -10.41 1.46
C VAL A 260 -2.04 -9.61 0.73
N ASP A 261 -0.98 -10.29 0.31
CA ASP A 261 -0.07 -9.78 -0.71
C ASP A 261 -0.62 -10.15 -2.10
N VAL A 262 -0.78 -9.18 -2.99
CA VAL A 262 -1.39 -9.39 -4.32
C VAL A 262 -0.50 -8.91 -5.46
N ARG A 263 -0.55 -9.65 -6.56
CA ARG A 263 -0.09 -9.19 -7.87
C ARG A 263 -1.25 -8.51 -8.58
N VAL A 264 -1.01 -7.28 -9.02
CA VAL A 264 -1.92 -6.58 -9.94
C VAL A 264 -1.54 -7.02 -11.35
N MET A 265 -2.42 -7.81 -11.96
CA MET A 265 -2.23 -8.30 -13.31
C MET A 265 -2.60 -7.24 -14.35
N SER A 266 -2.11 -7.41 -15.56
CA SER A 266 -2.67 -6.73 -16.72
C SER A 266 -4.19 -6.97 -16.81
N ALA A 267 -4.96 -5.91 -17.04
CA ALA A 267 -6.42 -5.85 -16.93
C ALA A 267 -7.00 -5.68 -15.51
N GLY A 268 -6.15 -5.49 -14.49
CA GLY A 268 -6.56 -5.06 -13.15
C GLY A 268 -7.15 -6.15 -12.27
N ALA A 269 -6.89 -7.42 -12.59
CA ALA A 269 -7.20 -8.53 -11.70
C ALA A 269 -6.16 -8.61 -10.57
N PHE A 270 -6.61 -8.93 -9.36
CA PHE A 270 -5.75 -9.17 -8.20
C PHE A 270 -5.56 -10.66 -7.99
N VAL A 271 -4.31 -11.14 -8.04
CA VAL A 271 -3.97 -12.54 -7.79
C VAL A 271 -3.13 -12.62 -6.54
N ALA A 272 -3.60 -13.36 -5.53
CA ALA A 272 -2.88 -13.53 -4.27
C ALA A 272 -1.51 -14.19 -4.47
N LYS A 273 -0.49 -13.58 -3.87
CA LYS A 273 0.84 -14.18 -3.64
C LYS A 273 0.84 -14.91 -2.32
N LYS A 274 0.28 -14.30 -1.30
CA LYS A 274 0.24 -14.81 0.07
C LYS A 274 -1.08 -14.39 0.73
N ILE A 275 -1.63 -15.28 1.55
CA ILE A 275 -2.77 -14.98 2.44
C ILE A 275 -2.43 -15.46 3.85
N GLU A 276 -2.51 -14.56 4.82
CA GLU A 276 -2.23 -14.81 6.24
C GLU A 276 -3.43 -14.42 7.11
N ILE A 277 -3.72 -15.21 8.14
CA ILE A 277 -4.72 -14.84 9.16
C ILE A 277 -4.11 -13.79 10.09
N GLU A 278 -4.75 -12.63 10.19
CA GLU A 278 -4.29 -11.56 11.09
C GLU A 278 -4.83 -11.75 12.51
N ASP A 279 -6.12 -12.05 12.65
CA ASP A 279 -6.75 -12.40 13.91
C ASP A 279 -8.02 -13.26 13.67
N GLU A 280 -8.27 -14.20 14.60
CA GLU A 280 -9.43 -15.10 14.54
C GLU A 280 -10.76 -14.41 14.92
N VAL A 281 -10.67 -13.26 15.62
CA VAL A 281 -11.83 -12.51 16.14
C VAL A 281 -11.58 -11.02 15.97
N GLU A 282 -12.65 -10.25 15.76
CA GLU A 282 -12.55 -8.80 15.58
C GLU A 282 -12.31 -8.07 16.93
N ASP A 283 -11.06 -7.76 17.25
CA ASP A 283 -10.66 -6.90 18.38
C ASP A 283 -10.40 -5.44 17.92
N ASP A 284 -10.51 -4.48 18.85
CA ASP A 284 -10.21 -3.07 18.55
C ASP A 284 -8.71 -2.92 18.57
N GLU A 285 -8.12 -2.61 17.42
CA GLU A 285 -6.68 -2.58 17.25
C GLU A 285 -6.25 -1.30 16.55
N LEU A 286 -5.11 -0.76 16.99
CA LEU A 286 -4.49 0.40 16.38
C LEU A 286 -3.06 0.05 15.97
N GLY A 287 -2.76 0.19 14.68
CA GLY A 287 -1.40 0.12 14.14
C GLY A 287 -0.77 1.51 14.14
N GLY A 288 0.51 1.61 14.48
CA GLY A 288 1.19 2.90 14.43
C GLY A 288 2.65 2.91 14.85
N MET A 289 3.27 4.08 14.72
CA MET A 289 4.69 4.28 14.99
C MET A 289 4.90 4.84 16.38
N VAL A 290 5.67 4.12 17.21
CA VAL A 290 6.12 4.59 18.52
C VAL A 290 7.00 5.81 18.30
N PHE A 291 6.67 6.96 18.89
CA PHE A 291 7.51 8.14 18.81
C PHE A 291 8.12 8.56 20.15
N LYS A 292 7.58 8.06 21.26
CA LYS A 292 8.06 8.36 22.61
C LYS A 292 7.77 7.21 23.55
N ILE A 293 8.67 6.99 24.51
CA ILE A 293 8.50 6.03 25.61
C ILE A 293 8.63 6.84 26.89
N ASP A 294 7.56 6.90 27.69
CA ASP A 294 7.51 7.72 28.89
C ASP A 294 8.09 7.00 30.10
N ASP A 295 7.67 5.75 30.29
CA ASP A 295 8.11 4.88 31.37
C ASP A 295 7.88 3.41 31.03
N ALA A 296 7.95 2.52 32.01
CA ALA A 296 7.80 1.07 31.83
C ALA A 296 6.40 0.65 31.32
N THR A 297 5.36 1.44 31.57
CA THR A 297 3.97 1.09 31.23
C THR A 297 3.32 2.07 30.26
N HIS A 298 3.98 3.18 29.95
CA HIS A 298 3.44 4.22 29.07
C HIS A 298 4.38 4.51 27.89
N PHE A 299 3.80 4.59 26.70
CA PHE A 299 4.47 5.07 25.50
C PHE A 299 3.46 5.80 24.61
N GLU A 300 3.96 6.58 23.65
CA GLU A 300 3.14 7.32 22.71
C GLU A 300 3.41 6.85 21.28
N MET A 301 2.35 6.74 20.49
CA MET A 301 2.41 6.36 19.08
C MET A 301 1.55 7.28 18.21
N VAL A 302 1.92 7.44 16.95
CA VAL A 302 1.04 8.01 15.92
C VAL A 302 0.34 6.87 15.22
N VAL A 303 -1.00 6.91 15.17
CA VAL A 303 -1.82 5.90 14.50
C VAL A 303 -1.57 5.99 13.00
N LEU A 304 -1.23 4.87 12.37
CA LEU A 304 -0.95 4.76 10.93
C LEU A 304 -1.98 3.86 10.23
N ASP A 305 -2.57 2.91 10.96
CA ASP A 305 -3.51 1.97 10.40
C ASP A 305 -4.59 1.58 11.42
N GLU A 306 -5.77 1.30 10.89
CA GLU A 306 -6.95 0.87 11.61
C GLU A 306 -7.63 -0.23 10.79
N LEU A 307 -7.66 -1.47 11.30
CA LEU A 307 -8.37 -2.56 10.63
C LEU A 307 -9.89 -2.33 10.59
N ARG A 308 -10.40 -1.56 11.57
CA ARG A 308 -11.76 -1.09 11.66
C ARG A 308 -11.81 0.27 12.32
N THR A 309 -12.88 1.02 12.07
CA THR A 309 -13.08 2.33 12.71
C THR A 309 -13.14 2.20 14.23
N VAL A 310 -12.16 2.81 14.91
CA VAL A 310 -12.17 2.96 16.36
C VAL A 310 -12.75 4.32 16.70
N ASN A 311 -13.77 4.36 17.55
CA ASN A 311 -14.44 5.61 17.88
C ASN A 311 -13.48 6.65 18.49
N ASN A 312 -13.49 7.86 17.93
CA ASN A 312 -12.67 9.01 18.34
C ASN A 312 -11.17 8.88 18.05
N VAL A 313 -10.77 7.92 17.21
CA VAL A 313 -9.40 7.81 16.69
C VAL A 313 -9.50 7.88 15.17
N ASN A 314 -8.51 8.53 14.56
CA ASN A 314 -8.27 8.51 13.13
C ASN A 314 -6.77 8.27 12.92
N ILE A 315 -6.43 7.73 11.74
CA ILE A 315 -5.06 7.74 11.23
C ILE A 315 -4.49 9.16 11.32
N GLY A 316 -3.25 9.29 11.78
CA GLY A 316 -2.55 10.54 12.03
C GLY A 316 -2.63 11.00 13.49
N ASN A 317 -3.61 10.56 14.28
CA ASN A 317 -3.71 10.99 15.67
C ASN A 317 -2.55 10.44 16.52
N ALA A 318 -2.05 11.28 17.43
CA ALA A 318 -1.13 10.84 18.47
C ALA A 318 -1.91 10.30 19.68
N VAL A 319 -1.54 9.12 20.16
CA VAL A 319 -2.18 8.45 21.29
C VAL A 319 -1.16 8.07 22.36
N VAL A 320 -1.55 8.26 23.62
CA VAL A 320 -0.81 7.75 24.79
C VAL A 320 -1.36 6.38 25.14
N VAL A 321 -0.49 5.38 25.11
CA VAL A 321 -0.81 3.99 25.36
C VAL A 321 -0.42 3.64 26.79
N THR A 322 -1.40 3.14 27.57
CA THR A 322 -1.18 2.54 28.88
C THR A 322 -1.21 1.02 28.75
N LEU A 323 -0.10 0.37 29.13
CA LEU A 323 -0.01 -1.09 29.15
C LEU A 323 -0.64 -1.68 30.41
N ASN A 324 -1.51 -2.66 30.24
CA ASN A 324 -2.17 -3.38 31.33
C ASN A 324 -1.99 -4.90 31.14
N ASN A 325 -1.04 -5.49 31.90
CA ASN A 325 -0.63 -6.89 31.77
C ASN A 325 -0.32 -7.30 30.32
N PRO A 326 0.58 -6.58 29.62
CA PRO A 326 0.75 -6.73 28.19
C PRO A 326 1.35 -8.09 27.81
N GLN A 327 0.94 -8.60 26.66
CA GLN A 327 1.59 -9.68 25.91
C GLN A 327 2.29 -9.10 24.69
N PHE A 328 3.58 -9.40 24.54
CA PHE A 328 4.35 -8.96 23.39
C PHE A 328 4.40 -10.08 22.35
N GLN A 329 4.09 -9.74 21.11
CA GLN A 329 4.04 -10.68 19.99
C GLN A 329 4.84 -10.15 18.81
N ILE A 330 5.27 -11.05 17.94
CA ILE A 330 5.94 -10.68 16.70
C ILE A 330 5.12 -11.28 15.60
N GLN A 331 4.79 -10.46 14.62
CA GLN A 331 4.33 -10.97 13.36
C GLN A 331 5.54 -11.13 12.45
N ALA A 332 6.11 -12.33 12.53
CA ALA A 332 7.30 -12.65 11.79
C ALA A 332 7.01 -12.92 10.31
N GLU A 333 5.72 -13.05 9.93
CA GLU A 333 5.34 -13.65 8.65
C GLU A 333 6.17 -14.94 8.43
N ASN A 334 6.63 -15.18 7.21
CA ASN A 334 7.59 -16.24 6.86
C ASN A 334 9.07 -15.87 7.12
N PHE A 335 9.37 -14.76 7.81
CA PHE A 335 10.76 -14.38 8.09
C PHE A 335 11.37 -15.22 9.22
N SER A 336 12.60 -15.66 9.00
CA SER A 336 13.40 -16.21 10.09
C SER A 336 13.89 -15.08 11.00
N VAL A 337 13.21 -14.89 12.13
CA VAL A 337 13.66 -13.97 13.18
C VAL A 337 14.71 -14.69 14.05
N PRO A 338 15.88 -14.08 14.33
CA PRO A 338 16.84 -14.64 15.27
C PRO A 338 16.19 -14.92 16.64
N SER A 339 16.36 -16.16 17.14
CA SER A 339 15.67 -16.63 18.35
C SER A 339 15.92 -15.78 19.59
N ALA A 340 17.11 -15.16 19.69
CA ALA A 340 17.45 -14.25 20.78
C ALA A 340 16.62 -12.96 20.74
N LEU A 341 16.43 -12.37 19.56
CA LEU A 341 15.58 -11.18 19.36
C LEU A 341 14.12 -11.53 19.61
N GLN A 342 13.67 -12.66 19.05
CA GLN A 342 12.32 -13.16 19.23
C GLN A 342 11.97 -13.37 20.71
N SER A 343 12.81 -14.11 21.42
CA SER A 343 12.59 -14.43 22.84
C SER A 343 12.67 -13.18 23.72
N SER A 344 13.53 -12.21 23.37
CA SER A 344 13.64 -10.96 24.12
C SER A 344 12.39 -10.10 23.97
N PHE A 345 11.87 -9.95 22.76
CA PHE A 345 10.65 -9.17 22.51
C PHE A 345 9.42 -9.86 23.08
N GLN A 346 9.18 -11.14 22.76
CA GLN A 346 8.00 -11.88 23.24
C GLN A 346 8.00 -12.12 24.76
N GLY A 347 9.19 -12.15 25.38
CA GLY A 347 9.35 -12.25 26.83
C GLY A 347 9.18 -10.92 27.58
N ALA A 348 8.97 -9.80 26.88
CA ALA A 348 8.80 -8.51 27.51
C ALA A 348 7.45 -8.40 28.24
N THR A 349 7.45 -7.67 29.34
CA THR A 349 6.26 -7.39 30.16
C THR A 349 6.00 -5.89 30.33
N ASN A 350 6.80 -5.06 29.66
CA ASN A 350 6.82 -3.61 29.77
C ASN A 350 7.46 -3.01 28.50
N THR A 351 7.58 -1.68 28.41
CA THR A 351 8.13 -0.97 27.24
C THR A 351 9.63 -1.17 26.98
N SER A 352 10.33 -2.04 27.73
CA SER A 352 11.78 -2.22 27.63
C SER A 352 12.28 -2.73 26.27
N GLN A 353 11.40 -3.32 25.44
CA GLN A 353 11.74 -3.76 24.08
C GLN A 353 11.24 -2.81 22.98
N LEU A 354 10.61 -1.70 23.37
CA LEU A 354 10.16 -0.68 22.44
C LEU A 354 11.28 0.31 22.12
N LEU A 355 11.21 0.90 20.92
CA LEU A 355 12.09 1.97 20.46
C LEU A 355 11.29 3.04 19.72
N PRO A 356 11.65 4.34 19.84
CA PRO A 356 11.16 5.34 18.90
C PRO A 356 11.48 4.95 17.45
N GLY A 357 10.51 5.14 16.57
CA GLY A 357 10.51 4.72 15.17
C GLY A 357 10.03 3.30 14.91
N GLN A 358 9.83 2.47 15.94
CA GLN A 358 9.30 1.12 15.78
C GLN A 358 7.79 1.16 15.50
N THR A 359 7.34 0.40 14.49
CA THR A 359 5.91 0.22 14.22
C THR A 359 5.37 -0.95 15.05
N VAL A 360 4.26 -0.70 15.75
CA VAL A 360 3.56 -1.70 16.56
C VAL A 360 2.06 -1.64 16.30
N GLN A 361 1.39 -2.75 16.55
CA GLN A 361 -0.06 -2.82 16.66
C GLN A 361 -0.42 -3.12 18.10
N ILE A 362 -1.36 -2.36 18.64
CA ILE A 362 -1.86 -2.56 20.00
C ILE A 362 -3.29 -3.08 19.96
N ARG A 363 -3.61 -3.97 20.90
CA ARG A 363 -4.99 -4.40 21.14
C ARG A 363 -5.58 -3.63 22.31
N LEU A 364 -6.72 -3.00 22.09
CA LEU A 364 -7.40 -2.20 23.09
C LEU A 364 -8.24 -3.09 24.01
N THR A 365 -8.21 -2.78 25.30
CA THR A 365 -9.01 -3.47 26.33
C THR A 365 -10.15 -2.61 26.90
N ALA A 366 -10.18 -1.35 26.50
CA ALA A 366 -11.18 -0.38 26.93
C ALA A 366 -11.42 0.64 25.80
N PRO A 367 -12.61 1.27 25.76
CA PRO A 367 -12.86 2.37 24.84
C PRO A 367 -11.82 3.48 25.00
N VAL A 368 -11.49 4.12 23.88
CA VAL A 368 -10.61 5.28 23.85
C VAL A 368 -11.13 6.36 24.80
N ASN A 369 -10.24 6.98 25.57
CA ASN A 369 -10.57 8.16 26.37
C ASN A 369 -10.30 9.42 25.53
N PRO A 370 -11.35 10.08 25.00
CA PRO A 370 -11.18 11.27 24.18
C PRO A 370 -10.80 12.45 25.09
N GLY A 371 -9.55 12.88 25.00
CA GLY A 371 -9.03 14.06 25.69
C GLY A 371 -7.77 14.56 24.99
N PRO A 372 -7.24 15.73 25.37
CA PRO A 372 -5.87 16.08 25.08
C PRO A 372 -4.97 15.65 26.26
N PRO A 373 -4.09 14.64 26.12
CA PRO A 373 -3.89 13.77 24.96
C PRO A 373 -4.93 12.64 24.86
N LEU A 374 -5.10 12.04 23.68
CA LEU A 374 -5.92 10.84 23.51
C LEU A 374 -5.24 9.70 24.28
N MET A 375 -6.00 8.94 25.05
CA MET A 375 -5.46 7.83 25.84
C MET A 375 -6.17 6.53 25.55
N VAL A 376 -5.39 5.44 25.47
CA VAL A 376 -5.86 4.08 25.26
C VAL A 376 -5.21 3.11 26.26
N THR A 377 -5.89 2.01 26.57
CA THR A 377 -5.35 0.94 27.41
C THR A 377 -5.22 -0.35 26.61
N ALA A 378 -4.02 -0.92 26.57
CA ALA A 378 -3.72 -2.11 25.77
C ALA A 378 -3.15 -3.26 26.60
N ASP A 379 -3.49 -4.48 26.22
CA ASP A 379 -2.95 -5.74 26.80
C ASP A 379 -2.11 -6.53 25.80
N ARG A 380 -1.96 -6.05 24.57
CA ARG A 380 -1.14 -6.67 23.52
C ARG A 380 -0.35 -5.61 22.81
N VAL A 381 0.92 -5.91 22.55
CA VAL A 381 1.78 -5.15 21.64
C VAL A 381 2.38 -6.12 20.64
N ARG A 382 1.95 -6.04 19.39
CA ARG A 382 2.45 -6.86 18.29
C ARG A 382 3.44 -6.03 17.47
N LEU A 383 4.67 -6.52 17.31
CA LEU A 383 5.66 -5.91 16.44
C LEU A 383 5.21 -6.04 14.98
N ARG A 384 5.17 -4.92 14.26
CA ARG A 384 4.85 -4.85 12.84
C ARG A 384 6.05 -4.34 12.04
N MET A 385 5.95 -4.44 10.72
CA MET A 385 6.97 -3.95 9.80
C MET A 385 7.16 -2.44 9.95
N THR A 386 8.36 -2.05 10.36
CA THR A 386 8.82 -0.67 10.49
C THR A 386 9.35 -0.18 9.15
N GLN A 387 9.01 1.06 8.78
CA GLN A 387 9.41 1.70 7.53
C GLN A 387 10.17 2.99 7.75
N PHE A 388 11.33 3.13 7.09
CA PHE A 388 12.13 4.36 7.10
C PHE A 388 13.12 4.41 5.94
N THR A 389 13.50 5.64 5.54
CA THR A 389 14.62 5.89 4.62
C THR A 389 15.88 6.31 5.35
N ALA A 390 17.01 5.81 4.90
CA ALA A 390 18.33 6.08 5.46
C ALA A 390 19.44 5.88 4.41
N ASN A 391 20.68 6.23 4.75
CA ASN A 391 21.82 6.04 3.87
C ASN A 391 22.60 4.79 4.25
N VAL A 392 23.10 4.04 3.26
CA VAL A 392 24.03 2.94 3.50
C VAL A 392 25.33 3.51 4.06
N LYS A 393 25.69 3.12 5.28
CA LYS A 393 26.87 3.60 5.98
C LYS A 393 28.13 3.14 5.27
N THR A 394 29.10 4.04 5.11
CA THR A 394 30.38 3.77 4.44
C THR A 394 31.12 2.57 5.05
N GLY A 395 31.52 1.63 4.21
CA GLY A 395 32.28 0.43 4.58
C GLY A 395 31.51 -0.59 5.41
N SER A 396 30.17 -0.51 5.45
CA SER A 396 29.34 -1.37 6.31
C SER A 396 28.76 -2.61 5.63
N ILE A 397 28.83 -2.70 4.30
CA ILE A 397 28.24 -3.81 3.53
C ILE A 397 29.08 -5.07 3.76
N VAL A 398 28.55 -6.02 4.54
CA VAL A 398 29.16 -7.30 4.87
C VAL A 398 28.10 -8.38 4.79
N PRO A 399 27.99 -9.12 3.67
CA PRO A 399 26.91 -10.09 3.47
C PRO A 399 26.72 -11.07 4.63
N PRO A 400 25.47 -11.33 5.07
CA PRO A 400 24.21 -10.84 4.48
C PRO A 400 23.73 -9.48 5.03
N ASN A 401 24.58 -8.74 5.73
CA ASN A 401 24.20 -7.56 6.50
C ASN A 401 24.79 -6.28 5.94
N PHE A 402 24.24 -5.15 6.34
CA PHE A 402 24.83 -3.83 6.19
C PHE A 402 24.35 -2.92 7.31
N THR A 403 24.91 -1.72 7.44
CA THR A 403 24.44 -0.74 8.41
C THR A 403 23.94 0.49 7.67
N VAL A 404 22.88 1.10 8.19
CA VAL A 404 22.44 2.42 7.73
C VAL A 404 22.70 3.49 8.78
N ASP A 405 22.96 4.71 8.29
CA ASP A 405 23.11 5.93 9.08
C ASP A 405 22.27 7.06 8.47
N THR A 406 22.46 8.30 8.93
CA THR A 406 21.66 9.45 8.46
C THR A 406 20.16 9.19 8.67
N LEU A 407 19.83 8.62 9.83
CA LEU A 407 18.49 8.17 10.17
C LEU A 407 17.52 9.36 10.32
N PRO A 408 16.21 9.13 10.15
CA PRO A 408 15.18 10.10 10.50
C PRO A 408 15.38 10.63 11.92
N ALA A 409 15.05 11.91 12.12
CA ALA A 409 15.29 12.60 13.38
C ALA A 409 14.61 11.94 14.58
N LEU A 410 13.54 11.18 14.36
CA LEU A 410 12.90 10.33 15.36
C LEU A 410 13.88 9.35 16.04
N PHE A 411 14.75 8.72 15.25
CA PHE A 411 15.77 7.80 15.77
C PHE A 411 16.92 8.57 16.43
N THR A 412 17.43 9.60 15.78
CA THR A 412 18.59 10.35 16.30
C THR A 412 18.26 11.12 17.57
N GLY A 413 17.02 11.61 17.71
CA GLY A 413 16.50 12.23 18.92
C GLY A 413 16.46 11.27 20.11
N ALA A 414 16.31 9.97 19.84
CA ALA A 414 16.41 8.89 20.83
C ALA A 414 17.85 8.38 21.04
N GLY A 415 18.86 9.02 20.42
CA GLY A 415 20.26 8.62 20.50
C GLY A 415 20.64 7.44 19.61
N ILE A 416 19.76 7.02 18.70
CA ILE A 416 20.02 5.96 17.72
C ILE A 416 20.66 6.62 16.49
N THR A 417 21.92 6.29 16.21
CA THR A 417 22.70 6.91 15.12
C THR A 417 22.97 5.97 13.95
N ASN A 418 22.72 4.67 14.14
CA ASN A 418 22.81 3.64 13.12
C ASN A 418 21.87 2.49 13.45
N ILE A 419 21.46 1.76 12.42
CA ILE A 419 20.67 0.53 12.52
C ILE A 419 21.38 -0.55 11.71
N LEU A 420 21.60 -1.71 12.32
CA LEU A 420 22.07 -2.90 11.61
C LEU A 420 20.91 -3.46 10.80
N VAL A 421 21.12 -3.69 9.52
CA VAL A 421 20.12 -4.31 8.64
C VAL A 421 20.59 -5.73 8.31
N GLN A 422 19.80 -6.71 8.72
CA GLN A 422 20.00 -8.12 8.37
C GLN A 422 19.08 -8.47 7.21
N THR A 423 19.66 -8.96 6.11
CA THR A 423 18.89 -9.47 4.96
C THR A 423 18.89 -10.99 4.92
N SER A 424 17.95 -11.58 4.19
CA SER A 424 17.86 -13.01 3.94
C SER A 424 17.56 -13.27 2.47
N SER A 425 17.40 -14.55 2.10
CA SER A 425 16.90 -14.92 0.77
C SER A 425 15.44 -14.51 0.52
N GLN A 426 14.71 -14.12 1.57
CA GLN A 426 13.33 -13.64 1.50
C GLN A 426 13.26 -12.11 1.41
N THR A 427 14.37 -11.40 1.60
CA THR A 427 14.39 -9.94 1.47
C THR A 427 14.11 -9.57 0.02
N ASP A 428 13.04 -8.81 -0.20
CA ASP A 428 12.71 -8.23 -1.49
C ASP A 428 13.62 -7.02 -1.76
N PHE A 429 14.26 -7.03 -2.92
CA PHE A 429 15.17 -5.98 -3.36
C PHE A 429 14.54 -5.25 -4.55
N ASP A 430 14.21 -3.98 -4.35
CA ASP A 430 13.66 -3.11 -5.40
C ASP A 430 14.73 -2.09 -5.87
N GLY A 431 14.81 -1.87 -7.17
CA GLY A 431 15.83 -1.05 -7.82
C GLY A 431 17.23 -1.68 -7.87
N ILE A 432 17.42 -2.85 -7.26
CA ILE A 432 18.68 -3.60 -7.21
C ILE A 432 18.44 -5.10 -7.19
N ALA A 433 19.38 -5.91 -7.68
CA ALA A 433 19.24 -7.36 -7.74
C ALA A 433 19.53 -8.09 -6.40
N GLY A 434 19.98 -7.37 -5.39
CA GLY A 434 20.42 -7.92 -4.11
C GLY A 434 21.44 -7.03 -3.41
N LEU A 435 21.95 -7.50 -2.27
CA LEU A 435 22.89 -6.74 -1.43
C LEU A 435 24.17 -6.30 -2.18
N SER A 436 24.67 -7.11 -3.12
CA SER A 436 25.84 -6.76 -3.95
C SER A 436 25.59 -5.59 -4.91
N GLY A 437 24.34 -5.20 -5.12
CA GLY A 437 23.96 -4.02 -5.90
C GLY A 437 23.95 -2.72 -5.09
N LEU A 438 24.16 -2.78 -3.76
CA LEU A 438 24.31 -1.60 -2.92
C LEU A 438 25.73 -1.06 -2.94
N SER A 439 25.85 0.24 -2.70
CA SER A 439 27.11 0.94 -2.49
C SER A 439 27.00 1.90 -1.32
N ASP A 440 28.15 2.26 -0.75
CA ASP A 440 28.24 3.27 0.30
C ASP A 440 27.53 4.57 -0.12
N GLY A 441 26.77 5.16 0.78
CA GLY A 441 26.04 6.40 0.56
C GLY A 441 24.76 6.26 -0.26
N ASN A 442 24.42 5.07 -0.78
CA ASN A 442 23.12 4.85 -1.40
C ASN A 442 21.99 5.16 -0.42
N ILE A 443 20.98 5.88 -0.89
CA ILE A 443 19.75 6.11 -0.15
C ILE A 443 18.87 4.88 -0.34
N VAL A 444 18.37 4.31 0.76
CA VAL A 444 17.51 3.13 0.75
C VAL A 444 16.28 3.37 1.62
N SER A 445 15.11 2.96 1.12
CA SER A 445 13.94 2.77 1.96
C SER A 445 13.87 1.33 2.42
N LEU A 446 13.69 1.16 3.72
CA LEU A 446 13.75 -0.12 4.40
C LEU A 446 12.39 -0.45 5.00
N ARG A 447 12.02 -1.72 4.92
CA ARG A 447 10.85 -2.29 5.58
C ARG A 447 11.27 -3.55 6.31
N GLY A 448 10.96 -3.67 7.59
CA GLY A 448 11.33 -4.86 8.35
C GLY A 448 10.96 -4.81 9.82
N LEU A 449 11.23 -5.89 10.54
CA LEU A 449 11.00 -5.97 11.98
C LEU A 449 12.18 -5.33 12.71
N LEU A 450 11.95 -4.18 13.34
CA LEU A 450 12.96 -3.45 14.09
C LEU A 450 13.00 -3.95 15.53
N PHE A 451 14.15 -4.44 15.99
CA PHE A 451 14.36 -4.94 17.33
C PHE A 451 15.35 -4.09 18.11
N ARG A 452 15.10 -3.98 19.41
CA ARG A 452 16.13 -3.59 20.37
C ARG A 452 17.10 -4.75 20.57
N ASN A 453 18.38 -4.55 20.25
CA ASN A 453 19.39 -5.61 20.27
C ASN A 453 20.32 -5.58 21.50
N GLY A 454 19.79 -5.33 22.70
CA GLY A 454 20.56 -5.29 23.97
C GLY A 454 21.71 -4.26 24.09
N ALA A 455 22.14 -3.69 22.96
CA ALA A 455 23.17 -2.68 22.73
C ALA A 455 22.78 -1.88 21.47
N ASN A 456 23.49 -0.76 21.22
CA ASN A 456 23.40 -0.05 19.94
C ASN A 456 24.42 -0.66 18.95
N PRO A 457 24.06 -0.81 17.66
CA PRO A 457 22.79 -0.42 17.03
C PRO A 457 21.61 -1.38 17.29
N PRO A 458 20.36 -0.88 17.25
CA PRO A 458 19.18 -1.70 16.96
C PRO A 458 19.34 -2.51 15.67
N GLU A 459 18.56 -3.58 15.54
CA GLU A 459 18.65 -4.51 14.40
C GLU A 459 17.31 -4.60 13.67
N LEU A 460 17.34 -4.37 12.35
CA LEU A 460 16.21 -4.52 11.45
C LEU A 460 16.36 -5.82 10.67
N ILE A 461 15.40 -6.74 10.82
CA ILE A 461 15.28 -7.91 9.95
C ILE A 461 14.48 -7.48 8.71
N ALA A 462 15.16 -7.33 7.58
CA ALA A 462 14.60 -6.68 6.40
C ALA A 462 13.66 -7.60 5.59
N LYS A 463 12.39 -7.19 5.47
CA LYS A 463 11.45 -7.67 4.44
C LYS A 463 11.77 -7.07 3.09
N LYS A 464 12.07 -5.77 3.04
CA LYS A 464 12.32 -5.03 1.80
C LYS A 464 13.47 -4.04 1.91
N VAL A 465 14.27 -3.98 0.85
CA VAL A 465 15.30 -2.95 0.63
C VAL A 465 15.07 -2.34 -0.74
N ARG A 466 14.58 -1.11 -0.78
CA ARG A 466 14.35 -0.36 -2.01
C ARG A 466 15.47 0.66 -2.19
N ARG A 467 16.29 0.50 -3.23
CA ARG A 467 17.24 1.56 -3.60
C ARG A 467 16.46 2.75 -4.13
N ARG A 468 16.72 3.92 -3.56
CA ARG A 468 16.26 5.19 -4.10
C ARG A 468 17.29 5.66 -5.10
N ASP A 469 16.89 5.66 -6.35
CA ASP A 469 17.64 6.36 -7.38
C ASP A 469 17.45 7.87 -7.14
N ASP A 470 18.48 8.68 -7.36
CA ASP A 470 18.36 10.14 -7.47
C ASP A 470 17.54 10.45 -8.75
N ARG A 471 16.24 10.17 -8.74
CA ARG A 471 15.34 10.50 -9.83
C ARG A 471 14.98 11.97 -9.71
N ASP A 472 15.85 12.76 -10.34
CA ASP A 472 15.68 14.12 -10.80
C ASP A 472 15.42 15.19 -9.70
N ASP A 473 16.50 15.89 -9.35
CA ASP A 473 16.47 17.35 -9.18
C ASP A 473 15.70 18.05 -10.32
#